data_AF-W0DSC9-F1
#
_entry.id   AF-W0DSC9-F1
#
_cell.length_a   1.000
_cell.length_b   1.000
_cell.length_c   1.000
_cell.angle_alpha   90.00
_cell.angle_beta   90.00
_cell.angle_gamma   90.00
#
_symmetry.space_group_name_H-M   'P 1'
#
loop_
_entity.id
_entity.type
_entity.pdbx_description
1 polymer ?
#
loop_
_entity_poly.entity_id
_entity_poly.type
_entity_poly.pdbx_seq_one_letter_code
_entity_poly.pdbx_strand_id
1 'polypeptide(L)'
;MATTAVRHANHRVRLQRPYYALEAGTELHRYQETDFIPRFLQDLESHALEQPQASIWQFQDRFSRHDESVVLRLPIHRSFYLISCEIACDRPGFPALDPARIASAGFVIRSVRGNEEHAWMLEDGAALGWQPAAAEPRDPDARRRLCPDGSVRPRQDTPTYSGEETHPLHPVVTRDRNGKCRTVLYGYLPLGGFHYYQHSAGETPFDAASERSVQQALERQLPWPFGLREAPARRRWRDGDACHVEGGRPTMAFFELLRMLVNRYHLGEAGIVENAGLEELLGEVRFLNVRRGRESEQVRPRESLAEYLRSCAGHGGDNPLLRWIIGQEDTMDRHGGAAPLAQLPDATQPASDSSGSIEYRLEFTEAQAARLRELLLARVSGQLTERAREVPIPKFQQGRHDLYQVVPFVRVLDGDGREHLVWATAGQRSRRFRVAAPFDPEASRPAVIQMPGLADLKRGLAKGVSMITPADTFNLIDRIKFKKGVTADAVPDSAPPGGTLQWICSFSLPVVTLVAMILLMIMVSLLNILFWWLPWVRICLPFPKLKR
;
A
#
# COMPACT_ATOMS: atom_id res chain seq x y z
N MET A 1 -7.52 12.48 63.44
CA MET A 1 -8.30 11.35 62.90
C MET A 1 -7.40 10.61 61.92
N ALA A 2 -6.81 9.50 62.34
CA ALA A 2 -5.96 8.68 61.49
C ALA A 2 -6.86 7.84 60.57
N THR A 3 -6.76 8.07 59.27
CA THR A 3 -7.44 7.28 58.25
C THR A 3 -6.86 5.86 58.28
N THR A 4 -7.61 4.92 58.85
CA THR A 4 -7.25 3.50 58.86
C THR A 4 -7.18 3.02 57.41
N ALA A 5 -5.97 2.90 56.86
CA ALA A 5 -5.75 2.31 55.57
C ALA A 5 -6.24 0.86 55.62
N VAL A 6 -7.36 0.58 54.96
CA VAL A 6 -7.86 -0.78 54.77
C VAL A 6 -6.79 -1.52 53.98
N ARG A 7 -6.02 -2.39 54.65
CA ARG A 7 -5.11 -3.32 53.98
C ARG A 7 -5.97 -4.27 53.16
N HIS A 8 -6.12 -3.99 51.87
CA HIS A 8 -6.75 -4.91 50.93
C HIS A 8 -5.91 -6.18 50.90
N ALA A 9 -6.52 -7.31 51.28
CA ALA A 9 -5.81 -8.57 51.27
C ALA A 9 -5.46 -8.98 49.82
N ASN A 10 -4.27 -9.58 49.64
CA ASN A 10 -3.67 -9.85 48.32
C ASN A 10 -4.43 -10.95 47.54
N HIS A 11 -5.49 -10.50 46.88
CA HIS A 11 -6.29 -11.16 45.85
C HIS A 11 -5.51 -11.47 44.59
N ARG A 12 -5.31 -12.74 44.20
CA ARG A 12 -5.10 -13.03 42.77
C ARG A 12 -6.29 -12.48 41.99
N VAL A 13 -6.01 -11.87 40.85
CA VAL A 13 -7.00 -11.23 39.99
C VAL A 13 -7.06 -12.00 38.69
N ARG A 14 -8.27 -12.10 38.11
CA ARG A 14 -8.47 -12.68 36.79
C ARG A 14 -9.33 -11.79 35.93
N LEU A 15 -8.99 -11.75 34.65
CA LEU A 15 -9.89 -11.29 33.61
C LEU A 15 -10.89 -12.41 33.29
N GLN A 16 -12.09 -12.07 32.87
CA GLN A 16 -13.09 -13.03 32.44
C GLN A 16 -14.03 -12.39 31.43
N ARG A 17 -14.89 -13.20 30.81
CA ARG A 17 -15.93 -12.67 29.95
C ARG A 17 -16.87 -11.76 30.74
N PRO A 18 -17.42 -10.70 30.14
CA PRO A 18 -18.51 -9.95 30.75
C PRO A 18 -19.67 -10.87 31.13
N TYR A 19 -20.33 -10.60 32.26
CA TYR A 19 -21.48 -11.40 32.73
C TYR A 19 -22.63 -11.54 31.71
N TYR A 20 -22.75 -10.61 30.77
CA TYR A 20 -23.76 -10.61 29.70
C TYR A 20 -23.29 -11.27 28.39
N ALA A 21 -22.00 -11.61 28.25
CA ALA A 21 -21.47 -12.14 27.00
C ALA A 21 -21.94 -13.58 26.74
N LEU A 22 -22.44 -13.85 25.53
CA LEU A 22 -22.94 -15.17 25.13
C LEU A 22 -21.82 -16.17 24.88
N GLU A 23 -20.74 -15.73 24.22
CA GLU A 23 -19.58 -16.55 23.89
C GLU A 23 -18.46 -16.40 24.93
N ALA A 24 -17.36 -17.13 24.74
CA ALA A 24 -16.19 -17.06 25.61
C ALA A 24 -15.33 -15.82 25.29
N GLY A 25 -14.86 -15.16 26.35
CA GLY A 25 -13.82 -14.15 26.27
C GLY A 25 -14.31 -12.70 26.20
N THR A 26 -13.51 -11.84 25.58
CA THR A 26 -13.76 -10.40 25.46
C THR A 26 -14.85 -10.15 24.44
N GLU A 27 -15.89 -9.42 24.80
CA GLU A 27 -17.03 -9.15 23.92
C GLU A 27 -16.75 -7.94 23.02
N LEU A 28 -17.19 -8.02 21.77
CA LEU A 28 -17.17 -6.92 20.81
C LEU A 28 -18.57 -6.30 20.73
N HIS A 29 -18.63 -4.97 20.73
CA HIS A 29 -19.86 -4.20 20.58
C HIS A 29 -19.79 -3.36 19.33
N ARG A 30 -20.91 -3.20 18.60
CA ARG A 30 -21.00 -2.39 17.38
C ARG A 30 -22.02 -1.27 17.55
N TYR A 31 -21.59 -0.06 17.25
CA TYR A 31 -22.43 1.14 17.23
C TYR A 31 -22.34 1.83 15.86
N GLN A 32 -23.44 2.46 15.44
CA GLN A 32 -23.54 3.16 14.14
C GLN A 32 -23.58 4.68 14.27
N GLU A 33 -23.49 5.16 15.52
CA GLU A 33 -23.57 6.56 15.91
C GLU A 33 -22.24 6.98 16.54
N THR A 34 -21.94 8.28 16.50
CA THR A 34 -20.70 8.83 17.05
C THR A 34 -20.68 8.85 18.58
N ASP A 35 -21.84 8.91 19.23
CA ASP A 35 -21.97 8.93 20.69
C ASP A 35 -22.05 7.52 21.30
N PHE A 36 -21.18 6.63 20.82
CA PHE A 36 -21.21 5.20 21.16
C PHE A 36 -20.79 4.90 22.60
N ILE A 37 -19.96 5.74 23.24
CA ILE A 37 -19.52 5.53 24.64
C ILE A 37 -20.67 5.78 25.63
N PRO A 38 -21.33 6.95 25.64
CA PRO A 38 -22.49 7.17 26.51
C PRO A 38 -23.58 6.10 26.27
N ARG A 39 -23.79 5.72 25.01
CA ARG A 39 -24.76 4.69 24.67
C ARG A 39 -24.42 3.34 25.29
N PHE A 40 -23.15 2.91 25.22
CA PHE A 40 -22.71 1.68 25.86
C PHE A 40 -22.93 1.68 27.38
N LEU A 41 -22.60 2.79 28.06
CA LEU A 41 -22.83 2.91 29.50
C LEU A 41 -24.33 2.81 29.84
N GLN A 42 -25.18 3.46 29.06
CA GLN A 42 -26.63 3.36 29.19
C GLN A 42 -27.14 1.94 28.93
N ASP A 43 -26.62 1.25 27.89
CA ASP A 43 -26.99 -0.14 27.57
C ASP A 43 -26.56 -1.10 28.71
N LEU A 44 -25.44 -0.80 29.39
CA LEU A 44 -24.95 -1.55 30.54
C LEU A 44 -25.83 -1.35 31.78
N GLU A 45 -26.21 -0.11 32.08
CA GLU A 45 -27.10 0.24 33.21
C GLU A 45 -28.53 -0.29 33.02
N SER A 46 -29.03 -0.27 31.79
CA SER A 46 -30.37 -0.74 31.44
C SER A 46 -30.48 -2.25 31.20
N HIS A 47 -29.39 -3.01 31.39
CA HIS A 47 -29.31 -4.44 31.10
C HIS A 47 -29.67 -4.83 29.65
N ALA A 48 -29.53 -3.90 28.71
CA ALA A 48 -29.79 -4.13 27.29
C ALA A 48 -28.77 -5.09 26.67
N LEU A 49 -27.52 -5.07 27.15
CA LEU A 49 -26.44 -5.97 26.68
C LEU A 49 -26.67 -7.44 27.03
N GLU A 50 -27.54 -7.74 28.00
CA GLU A 50 -27.93 -9.12 28.34
C GLU A 50 -28.93 -9.73 27.34
N GLN A 51 -29.46 -8.92 26.41
CA GLN A 51 -30.38 -9.39 25.38
C GLN A 51 -29.60 -10.00 24.20
N PRO A 52 -30.05 -11.12 23.60
CA PRO A 52 -29.37 -11.75 22.46
C PRO A 52 -29.15 -10.82 21.25
N GLN A 53 -30.01 -9.81 21.09
CA GLN A 53 -29.94 -8.80 20.05
C GLN A 53 -28.63 -8.00 20.10
N ALA A 54 -27.99 -7.88 21.26
CA ALA A 54 -26.73 -7.14 21.43
C ALA A 54 -25.56 -7.78 20.65
N SER A 55 -25.59 -9.11 20.46
CA SER A 55 -24.53 -9.86 19.75
C SER A 55 -24.93 -10.33 18.35
N ILE A 56 -26.18 -10.12 17.91
CA ILE A 56 -26.69 -10.63 16.61
C ILE A 56 -25.90 -10.09 15.41
N TRP A 57 -25.36 -8.87 15.52
CA TRP A 57 -24.59 -8.24 14.46
C TRP A 57 -23.32 -9.03 14.10
N GLN A 58 -22.76 -9.79 15.04
CA GLN A 58 -21.53 -10.59 14.85
C GLN A 58 -21.77 -11.78 13.91
N PHE A 59 -23.03 -12.17 13.72
CA PHE A 59 -23.45 -13.13 12.71
C PHE A 59 -23.78 -12.45 11.38
N GLN A 60 -24.40 -11.27 11.42
CA GLN A 60 -24.73 -10.49 10.22
C GLN A 60 -23.48 -10.02 9.46
N ASP A 61 -22.40 -9.74 10.19
CA ASP A 61 -21.16 -9.20 9.64
C ASP A 61 -20.14 -10.29 9.25
N ARG A 62 -20.62 -11.46 8.80
CA ARG A 62 -19.79 -12.56 8.28
C ARG A 62 -19.78 -12.57 6.76
N PHE A 63 -19.19 -11.54 6.17
CA PHE A 63 -19.10 -11.38 4.72
C PHE A 63 -17.65 -11.51 4.22
N SER A 64 -16.79 -12.23 4.96
CA SER A 64 -15.42 -12.45 4.49
C SER A 64 -15.42 -13.37 3.27
N ARG A 65 -14.62 -13.01 2.26
CA ARG A 65 -14.33 -13.87 1.11
C ARG A 65 -13.51 -15.13 1.43
N HIS A 66 -12.95 -15.23 2.64
CA HIS A 66 -11.97 -16.28 2.99
C HIS A 66 -12.51 -17.32 3.99
N ASP A 67 -13.39 -16.92 4.90
CA ASP A 67 -13.93 -17.76 5.98
C ASP A 67 -15.19 -17.15 6.64
N GLU A 68 -15.70 -17.80 7.67
CA GLU A 68 -16.88 -17.39 8.45
C GLU A 68 -16.55 -16.39 9.58
N SER A 69 -15.37 -15.77 9.57
CA SER A 69 -14.99 -14.80 10.60
C SER A 69 -15.82 -13.52 10.48
N VAL A 70 -16.12 -12.89 11.61
CA VAL A 70 -16.72 -11.56 11.62
C VAL A 70 -15.78 -10.54 10.99
N VAL A 71 -16.34 -9.65 10.16
CA VAL A 71 -15.62 -8.57 9.49
C VAL A 71 -16.05 -7.25 10.11
N LEU A 72 -15.11 -6.59 10.77
CA LEU A 72 -15.34 -5.27 11.34
C LEU A 72 -15.23 -4.20 10.26
N ARG A 73 -16.20 -3.29 10.24
CA ARG A 73 -16.25 -2.16 9.32
C ARG A 73 -15.39 -1.01 9.84
N LEU A 74 -14.86 -0.19 8.94
CA LEU A 74 -14.04 0.96 9.32
C LEU A 74 -14.94 2.14 9.77
N PRO A 75 -14.39 3.13 10.50
CA PRO A 75 -15.13 4.35 10.83
C PRO A 75 -15.69 5.10 9.60
N ILE A 76 -15.04 5.00 8.44
CA ILE A 76 -15.55 5.55 7.17
C ILE A 76 -16.88 4.91 6.73
N HIS A 77 -17.16 3.68 7.20
CA HIS A 77 -18.43 2.98 7.00
C HIS A 77 -19.46 3.30 8.11
N ARG A 78 -19.19 4.31 8.95
CA ARG A 78 -20.03 4.72 10.09
C ARG A 78 -20.28 3.59 11.09
N SER A 79 -19.25 2.78 11.35
CA SER A 79 -19.30 1.72 12.35
C SER A 79 -18.18 1.92 13.35
N PHE A 80 -18.52 1.87 14.63
CA PHE A 80 -17.62 2.07 15.76
C PHE A 80 -17.70 0.85 16.67
N TYR A 81 -16.56 0.41 17.18
CA TYR A 81 -16.49 -0.80 17.98
C TYR A 81 -15.95 -0.50 19.37
N LEU A 82 -16.59 -1.08 20.37
CA LEU A 82 -16.06 -1.15 21.73
C LEU A 82 -15.74 -2.60 22.06
N ILE A 83 -14.79 -2.79 22.96
CA ILE A 83 -14.56 -4.07 23.60
C ILE A 83 -15.00 -4.02 25.05
N SER A 84 -15.37 -5.16 25.62
CA SER A 84 -15.51 -5.28 27.06
C SER A 84 -15.06 -6.62 27.62
N CYS A 85 -14.50 -6.59 28.83
CA CYS A 85 -14.19 -7.76 29.64
C CYS A 85 -14.52 -7.49 31.11
N GLU A 86 -14.65 -8.51 31.95
CA GLU A 86 -14.90 -8.36 33.38
C GLU A 86 -13.62 -8.68 34.16
N ILE A 87 -13.39 -7.95 35.25
CA ILE A 87 -12.29 -8.20 36.18
C ILE A 87 -12.83 -8.56 37.56
N ALA A 88 -12.32 -9.67 38.11
CA ALA A 88 -12.77 -10.21 39.37
C ALA A 88 -11.60 -10.71 40.22
N CYS A 89 -11.81 -10.76 41.53
CA CYS A 89 -10.91 -11.49 42.41
C CYS A 89 -11.05 -13.00 42.16
N ASP A 90 -9.93 -13.71 42.08
CA ASP A 90 -9.88 -15.16 41.90
C ASP A 90 -10.17 -15.87 43.23
N ARG A 91 -11.45 -15.84 43.61
CA ARG A 91 -12.01 -16.39 44.85
C ARG A 91 -13.39 -16.98 44.59
N PRO A 92 -13.87 -17.88 45.47
CA PRO A 92 -15.23 -18.39 45.37
C PRO A 92 -16.26 -17.26 45.21
N GLY A 93 -17.13 -17.40 44.20
CA GLY A 93 -18.12 -16.40 43.85
C GLY A 93 -17.62 -15.26 42.96
N PHE A 94 -16.32 -15.20 42.62
CA PHE A 94 -15.71 -14.19 41.74
C PHE A 94 -16.23 -12.77 42.02
N PRO A 95 -15.97 -12.22 43.22
CA PRO A 95 -16.44 -10.89 43.56
C PRO A 95 -15.73 -9.85 42.69
N ALA A 96 -16.46 -8.78 42.37
CA ALA A 96 -15.96 -7.63 41.63
C ALA A 96 -14.66 -7.10 42.25
N LEU A 97 -13.68 -6.79 41.42
CA LEU A 97 -12.47 -6.10 41.87
C LEU A 97 -12.79 -4.63 42.13
N ASP A 98 -12.36 -4.12 43.29
CA ASP A 98 -12.39 -2.69 43.58
C ASP A 98 -11.58 -1.91 42.53
N PRO A 99 -12.17 -0.95 41.79
CA PRO A 99 -11.46 -0.14 40.81
C PRO A 99 -10.22 0.57 41.36
N ALA A 100 -10.16 0.89 42.67
CA ALA A 100 -8.98 1.51 43.28
C ALA A 100 -7.73 0.61 43.25
N ARG A 101 -7.90 -0.71 43.06
CA ARG A 101 -6.79 -1.65 42.87
C ARG A 101 -6.27 -1.70 41.43
N ILE A 102 -6.91 -1.02 40.47
CA ILE A 102 -6.50 -1.02 39.06
C ILE A 102 -5.57 0.17 38.85
N ALA A 103 -4.27 -0.08 38.69
CA ALA A 103 -3.31 0.97 38.35
C ALA A 103 -3.50 1.45 36.90
N SER A 104 -3.68 0.51 35.98
CA SER A 104 -4.05 0.78 34.59
C SER A 104 -4.63 -0.47 33.94
N ALA A 105 -5.48 -0.29 32.94
CA ALA A 105 -6.00 -1.38 32.13
C ALA A 105 -5.93 -1.02 30.65
N GLY A 106 -5.73 -2.02 29.80
CA GLY A 106 -5.66 -1.81 28.36
C GLY A 106 -5.78 -3.10 27.59
N PHE A 107 -5.62 -2.99 26.28
CA PHE A 107 -5.56 -4.15 25.41
C PHE A 107 -4.61 -3.87 24.26
N VAL A 108 -4.16 -4.95 23.63
CA VAL A 108 -3.39 -4.94 22.39
C VAL A 108 -4.17 -5.66 21.31
N ILE A 109 -3.88 -5.33 20.05
CA ILE A 109 -4.44 -6.04 18.89
C ILE A 109 -3.32 -6.87 18.30
N ARG A 110 -3.53 -8.18 18.18
CA ARG A 110 -2.57 -9.12 17.60
C ARG A 110 -3.07 -9.61 16.25
N SER A 111 -2.17 -9.67 15.27
CA SER A 111 -2.42 -10.41 14.03
C SER A 111 -2.08 -11.88 14.27
N VAL A 112 -2.96 -12.78 13.83
CA VAL A 112 -2.84 -14.22 14.03
C VAL A 112 -2.66 -14.90 12.68
N ARG A 113 -1.46 -15.45 12.45
CA ARG A 113 -1.08 -16.13 11.21
C ARG A 113 -0.79 -17.59 11.54
N GLY A 114 -1.79 -18.44 11.37
CA GLY A 114 -1.70 -19.84 11.83
C GLY A 114 -1.62 -19.92 13.36
N ASN A 115 -0.48 -20.40 13.87
CA ASN A 115 -0.17 -20.46 15.31
C ASN A 115 0.72 -19.31 15.79
N GLU A 116 1.18 -18.45 14.89
CA GLU A 116 2.04 -17.32 15.23
C GLU A 116 1.21 -16.07 15.48
N GLU A 117 1.58 -15.36 16.54
CA GLU A 117 1.01 -14.07 16.88
C GLU A 117 2.01 -12.98 16.52
N HIS A 118 1.52 -11.90 15.92
CA HIS A 118 2.30 -10.72 15.61
C HIS A 118 1.73 -9.53 16.38
N ALA A 119 2.62 -8.77 17.02
CA ALA A 119 2.34 -7.55 17.76
C ALA A 119 2.53 -6.34 16.84
N TRP A 120 1.67 -5.32 16.98
CA TRP A 120 1.90 -4.04 16.32
C TRP A 120 2.89 -3.22 17.16
N MET A 121 4.10 -3.01 16.63
CA MET A 121 5.20 -2.43 17.38
C MET A 121 5.36 -0.94 17.10
N LEU A 122 5.66 -0.18 18.14
CA LEU A 122 6.01 1.23 18.10
C LEU A 122 7.45 1.43 18.61
N GLU A 123 8.20 2.31 17.97
CA GLU A 123 9.50 2.79 18.42
C GLU A 123 9.49 4.32 18.46
N ASP A 124 9.72 4.87 19.65
CA ASP A 124 9.57 6.30 19.95
C ASP A 124 8.32 6.97 19.35
N GLY A 125 7.19 6.25 19.38
CA GLY A 125 5.89 6.69 18.85
C GLY A 125 5.67 6.45 17.36
N ALA A 126 6.69 6.06 16.59
CA ALA A 126 6.56 5.69 15.18
C ALA A 126 6.17 4.20 15.05
N ALA A 127 5.23 3.90 14.15
CA ALA A 127 4.81 2.52 13.90
C ALA A 127 5.85 1.77 13.05
N LEU A 128 6.30 0.61 13.54
CA LEU A 128 7.21 -0.30 12.84
C LEU A 128 6.48 -1.40 12.06
N GLY A 129 5.17 -1.54 12.27
CA GLY A 129 4.36 -2.59 11.64
C GLY A 129 4.16 -3.82 12.52
N TRP A 130 3.72 -4.92 11.89
CA TRP A 130 3.51 -6.22 12.54
C TRP A 130 4.84 -6.97 12.68
N GLN A 131 5.24 -7.28 13.91
CA GLN A 131 6.42 -8.09 14.22
C GLN A 131 6.04 -9.31 15.06
N PRO A 132 6.82 -10.40 15.06
CA PRO A 132 6.55 -11.56 15.91
C PRO A 132 6.36 -11.17 17.38
N ALA A 133 5.23 -11.57 17.98
CA ALA A 133 4.96 -11.33 19.37
C ALA A 133 5.87 -12.22 20.24
N ALA A 134 6.25 -11.72 21.42
CA ALA A 134 7.02 -12.55 22.35
C ALA A 134 6.18 -13.73 22.85
N ALA A 135 6.83 -14.90 22.93
CA ALA A 135 6.23 -16.11 23.47
C ALA A 135 5.94 -16.00 24.98
N GLU A 136 6.79 -15.26 25.70
CA GLU A 136 6.64 -15.03 27.13
C GLU A 136 5.77 -13.81 27.43
N PRO A 137 4.89 -13.86 28.45
CA PRO A 137 4.15 -12.70 28.90
C PRO A 137 5.13 -11.63 29.36
N ARG A 138 5.08 -10.45 28.75
CA ARG A 138 5.83 -9.24 29.14
C ARG A 138 4.89 -8.04 29.16
N ASP A 139 5.31 -6.94 29.77
CA ASP A 139 4.55 -5.70 29.65
C ASP A 139 4.61 -5.21 28.19
N PRO A 140 3.49 -4.71 27.65
CA PRO A 140 3.50 -4.16 26.30
C PRO A 140 4.34 -2.89 26.18
N ASP A 141 4.52 -2.14 27.28
CA ASP A 141 5.43 -0.99 27.32
C ASP A 141 6.87 -1.49 27.48
N ALA A 142 7.71 -1.31 26.47
CA ALA A 142 9.08 -1.82 26.44
C ALA A 142 9.95 -1.26 27.58
N ARG A 143 9.59 -0.09 28.13
CA ARG A 143 10.29 0.54 29.26
C ARG A 143 9.92 -0.11 30.60
N ARG A 144 8.86 -0.92 30.63
CA ARG A 144 8.30 -1.55 31.82
C ARG A 144 8.57 -3.05 31.83
N ARG A 145 9.80 -3.47 32.12
CA ARG A 145 10.09 -4.92 32.18
C ARG A 145 9.40 -5.59 33.38
N LEU A 146 8.99 -6.84 33.19
CA LEU A 146 8.58 -7.71 34.29
C LEU A 146 9.79 -8.06 35.16
N CYS A 147 9.60 -7.96 36.46
CA CYS A 147 10.52 -8.44 37.47
C CYS A 147 10.30 -9.95 37.72
N PRO A 148 11.29 -10.68 38.29
CA PRO A 148 11.16 -12.10 38.60
C PRO A 148 9.99 -12.45 39.54
N ASP A 149 9.54 -11.49 40.35
CA ASP A 149 8.40 -11.63 41.26
C ASP A 149 7.04 -11.39 40.56
N GLY A 150 7.03 -11.18 39.24
CA GLY A 150 5.84 -10.91 38.45
C GLY A 150 5.30 -9.48 38.61
N SER A 151 6.02 -8.60 39.30
CA SER A 151 5.72 -7.17 39.32
C SER A 151 6.28 -6.47 38.09
N VAL A 152 5.79 -5.27 37.78
CA VAL A 152 6.25 -4.45 36.67
C VAL A 152 7.08 -3.30 37.20
N ARG A 153 8.22 -3.02 36.56
CA ARG A 153 9.00 -1.81 36.90
C ARG A 153 8.16 -0.54 36.72
N PRO A 154 8.40 0.50 37.53
CA PRO A 154 7.81 1.82 37.32
C PRO A 154 8.09 2.30 35.89
N ARG A 155 7.09 2.95 35.29
CA ARG A 155 7.30 3.58 33.98
C ARG A 155 8.35 4.68 34.13
N GLN A 156 9.38 4.63 33.29
CA GLN A 156 10.34 5.73 33.18
C GLN A 156 9.64 6.91 32.49
N ASP A 157 9.82 8.12 33.03
CA ASP A 157 9.17 9.32 32.51
C ASP A 157 9.79 9.69 31.15
N THR A 158 9.19 9.17 30.09
CA THR A 158 9.55 9.50 28.72
C THR A 158 8.28 9.71 27.92
N PRO A 159 8.18 10.84 27.19
CA PRO A 159 6.96 11.19 26.47
C PRO A 159 6.67 10.21 25.33
N THR A 160 7.70 9.64 24.70
CA THR A 160 7.56 8.71 23.58
C THR A 160 7.41 7.27 24.04
N TYR A 161 6.31 6.65 23.60
CA TYR A 161 6.02 5.24 23.88
C TYR A 161 6.81 4.32 22.94
N SER A 162 7.27 3.20 23.47
CA SER A 162 7.90 2.13 22.66
C SER A 162 7.45 0.78 23.18
N GLY A 163 7.28 -0.19 22.28
CA GLY A 163 6.74 -1.52 22.60
C GLY A 163 5.51 -1.86 21.78
N GLU A 164 4.70 -2.79 22.26
CA GLU A 164 3.44 -3.19 21.62
C GLU A 164 2.40 -2.07 21.80
N GLU A 165 1.72 -1.65 20.74
CA GLU A 165 0.71 -0.59 20.82
C GLU A 165 -0.46 -1.01 21.72
N THR A 166 -0.72 -0.18 22.73
CA THR A 166 -1.80 -0.41 23.70
C THR A 166 -2.93 0.59 23.53
N HIS A 167 -4.14 0.12 23.77
CA HIS A 167 -5.34 0.95 23.84
C HIS A 167 -5.95 0.87 25.24
N PRO A 168 -6.43 2.00 25.82
CA PRO A 168 -6.88 2.03 27.20
C PRO A 168 -8.20 1.29 27.41
N LEU A 169 -8.34 0.69 28.60
CA LEU A 169 -9.59 0.18 29.13
C LEU A 169 -9.99 0.98 30.37
N HIS A 170 -11.26 1.31 30.47
CA HIS A 170 -11.84 2.07 31.56
C HIS A 170 -12.70 1.16 32.44
N PRO A 171 -12.51 1.18 33.77
CA PRO A 171 -13.35 0.42 34.68
C PRO A 171 -14.69 1.11 34.91
N VAL A 172 -15.76 0.33 34.89
CA VAL A 172 -17.11 0.73 35.33
C VAL A 172 -17.67 -0.33 36.27
N VAL A 173 -18.21 0.11 37.39
CA VAL A 173 -18.89 -0.76 38.34
C VAL A 173 -20.37 -0.79 38.00
N THR A 174 -20.91 -1.98 37.78
CA THR A 174 -22.33 -2.20 37.47
C THR A 174 -22.89 -3.35 38.29
N ARG A 175 -24.19 -3.61 38.18
CA ARG A 175 -24.85 -4.76 38.78
C ARG A 175 -25.45 -5.62 37.67
N ASP A 176 -25.38 -6.94 37.83
CA ASP A 176 -26.16 -7.84 36.99
C ASP A 176 -27.64 -7.85 37.43
N ARG A 177 -28.51 -8.53 36.67
CA ARG A 177 -29.94 -8.67 37.01
C ARG A 177 -30.22 -9.27 38.40
N ASN A 178 -29.26 -10.02 38.95
CA ASN A 178 -29.38 -10.59 40.30
C ASN A 178 -28.86 -9.63 41.39
N GLY A 179 -28.51 -8.40 41.02
CA GLY A 179 -27.99 -7.37 41.92
C GLY A 179 -26.51 -7.55 42.29
N LYS A 180 -25.82 -8.57 41.75
CA LYS A 180 -24.42 -8.83 42.07
C LYS A 180 -23.54 -7.76 41.41
N CYS A 181 -22.66 -7.18 42.20
CA CYS A 181 -21.68 -6.19 41.75
C CYS A 181 -20.69 -6.81 40.76
N ARG A 182 -20.39 -6.08 39.69
CA ARG A 182 -19.48 -6.45 38.59
C ARG A 182 -18.57 -5.27 38.27
N THR A 183 -17.30 -5.54 37.98
CA THR A 183 -16.37 -4.53 37.44
C THR A 183 -16.09 -4.86 35.99
N VAL A 184 -16.68 -4.08 35.09
CA VAL A 184 -16.50 -4.22 33.64
C VAL A 184 -15.41 -3.26 33.19
N LEU A 185 -14.47 -3.74 32.40
CA LEU A 185 -13.49 -2.95 31.68
C LEU A 185 -13.97 -2.78 30.25
N TYR A 186 -14.03 -1.55 29.74
CA TYR A 186 -14.44 -1.27 28.36
C TYR A 186 -13.51 -0.27 27.68
N GLY A 187 -13.40 -0.33 26.35
CA GLY A 187 -12.55 0.58 25.59
C GLY A 187 -12.89 0.60 24.11
N TYR A 188 -12.54 1.70 23.44
CA TYR A 188 -12.71 1.85 22.00
C TYR A 188 -11.71 0.99 21.25
N LEU A 189 -12.18 0.26 20.23
CA LEU A 189 -11.35 -0.54 19.32
C LEU A 189 -11.00 0.28 18.08
N PRO A 190 -9.79 0.87 18.00
CA PRO A 190 -9.38 1.60 16.82
C PRO A 190 -9.04 0.63 15.68
N LEU A 191 -9.68 0.85 14.53
CA LEU A 191 -9.43 0.11 13.28
C LEU A 191 -8.65 0.95 12.27
N GLY A 192 -7.98 2.00 12.74
CA GLY A 192 -7.08 2.84 11.95
C GLY A 192 -5.62 2.55 12.24
N GLY A 193 -4.74 3.07 11.40
CA GLY A 193 -3.28 2.97 11.56
C GLY A 193 -2.59 2.61 10.25
N PHE A 194 -1.34 3.02 10.14
CA PHE A 194 -0.45 2.66 9.05
C PHE A 194 0.99 2.73 9.54
N HIS A 195 1.90 2.15 8.77
CA HIS A 195 3.33 2.32 8.94
C HIS A 195 3.97 2.56 7.57
N TYR A 196 5.14 3.19 7.56
CA TYR A 196 5.96 3.23 6.38
C TYR A 196 6.94 2.07 6.41
N TYR A 197 7.31 1.58 5.24
CA TYR A 197 8.35 0.57 5.16
C TYR A 197 9.67 1.16 5.68
N GLN A 198 10.20 0.59 6.77
CA GLN A 198 11.50 0.94 7.33
C GLN A 198 12.48 -0.18 7.04
N HIS A 199 13.59 0.17 6.36
CA HIS A 199 14.59 -0.78 5.90
C HIS A 199 15.59 -1.11 7.00
N SER A 200 15.89 -2.38 7.19
CA SER A 200 17.15 -2.83 7.78
C SER A 200 18.11 -3.19 6.65
N ALA A 201 19.39 -2.76 6.74
CA ALA A 201 20.32 -2.78 5.61
C ALA A 201 20.45 -4.16 4.92
N GLY A 202 19.76 -4.35 3.79
CA GLY A 202 19.87 -5.51 2.91
C GLY A 202 18.55 -6.19 2.52
N GLU A 203 17.42 -5.81 3.12
CA GLU A 203 16.12 -6.45 2.88
C GLU A 203 15.23 -5.68 1.90
N THR A 204 14.74 -6.29 0.84
CA THR A 204 13.81 -5.59 -0.06
C THR A 204 12.38 -5.58 0.51
N PRO A 205 11.55 -4.56 0.19
CA PRO A 205 10.14 -4.53 0.62
C PRO A 205 9.26 -5.54 -0.11
N PHE A 206 9.81 -6.24 -1.11
CA PHE A 206 9.07 -7.07 -2.03
C PHE A 206 9.36 -8.54 -1.75
N ASP A 207 8.35 -9.40 -1.83
CA ASP A 207 8.57 -10.83 -1.74
C ASP A 207 9.31 -11.35 -2.99
N ALA A 208 10.07 -12.43 -2.82
CA ALA A 208 10.92 -12.99 -3.88
C ALA A 208 10.15 -13.45 -5.13
N ALA A 209 8.83 -13.72 -5.05
CA ALA A 209 8.04 -14.07 -6.22
C ALA A 209 7.63 -12.82 -7.02
N SER A 210 7.25 -11.75 -6.32
CA SER A 210 6.98 -10.44 -6.91
C SER A 210 8.23 -9.86 -7.57
N GLU A 211 9.40 -9.93 -6.93
CA GLU A 211 10.66 -9.48 -7.52
C GLU A 211 10.98 -10.19 -8.83
N ARG A 212 10.86 -11.54 -8.83
CA ARG A 212 11.05 -12.34 -10.05
C ARG A 212 10.06 -11.96 -11.14
N SER A 213 8.83 -11.64 -10.77
CA SER A 213 7.80 -11.24 -11.73
C SER A 213 8.06 -9.85 -12.31
N VAL A 214 8.55 -8.90 -11.51
CA VAL A 214 9.01 -7.58 -11.97
C VAL A 214 10.20 -7.74 -12.91
N GLN A 215 11.18 -8.55 -12.54
CA GLN A 215 12.34 -8.83 -13.37
C GLN A 215 11.93 -9.41 -14.74
N GLN A 216 11.06 -10.42 -14.76
CA GLN A 216 10.56 -11.01 -16.01
C GLN A 216 9.79 -10.00 -16.88
N ALA A 217 8.99 -9.13 -16.26
CA ALA A 217 8.28 -8.08 -16.97
C ALA A 217 9.26 -7.07 -17.60
N LEU A 218 10.29 -6.66 -16.86
CA LEU A 218 11.34 -5.74 -17.32
C LEU A 218 12.19 -6.34 -18.44
N GLU A 219 12.59 -7.60 -18.31
CA GLU A 219 13.31 -8.32 -19.35
C GLU A 219 12.51 -8.34 -20.66
N ARG A 220 11.17 -8.40 -20.60
CA ARG A 220 10.30 -8.34 -21.77
C ARG A 220 9.98 -6.93 -22.28
N GLN A 221 10.46 -5.86 -21.62
CA GLN A 221 10.20 -4.49 -22.09
C GLN A 221 11.01 -4.12 -23.31
N LEU A 222 12.27 -4.55 -23.41
CA LEU A 222 13.17 -4.21 -24.51
C LEU A 222 13.44 -5.42 -25.43
N PRO A 223 13.61 -5.20 -26.74
CA PRO A 223 14.10 -6.22 -27.67
C PRO A 223 15.51 -6.71 -27.32
N TRP A 224 15.84 -7.93 -27.76
CA TRP A 224 17.22 -8.39 -27.80
C TRP A 224 18.12 -7.42 -28.59
N PRO A 225 19.34 -7.10 -28.12
CA PRO A 225 20.05 -7.65 -26.96
C PRO A 225 19.87 -6.85 -25.65
N PHE A 226 19.17 -5.72 -25.66
CA PHE A 226 19.01 -4.88 -24.45
C PHE A 226 17.89 -5.35 -23.52
N GLY A 227 17.06 -6.27 -23.99
CA GLY A 227 16.17 -7.08 -23.18
C GLY A 227 16.05 -8.49 -23.77
N LEU A 228 15.02 -9.20 -23.38
CA LEU A 228 14.70 -10.57 -23.78
C LEU A 228 13.35 -10.66 -24.50
N ARG A 229 12.74 -9.52 -24.90
CA ARG A 229 11.50 -9.52 -25.68
C ARG A 229 11.72 -10.29 -26.98
N GLU A 230 10.85 -11.27 -27.22
CA GLU A 230 10.88 -12.17 -28.40
C GLU A 230 12.14 -13.05 -28.53
N ALA A 231 13.02 -13.05 -27.52
CA ALA A 231 14.19 -13.92 -27.50
C ALA A 231 13.82 -15.31 -26.94
N PRO A 232 14.16 -16.43 -27.62
CA PRO A 232 14.07 -17.74 -26.99
C PRO A 232 14.99 -17.78 -25.77
N ALA A 233 14.58 -18.50 -24.72
CA ALA A 233 15.32 -18.60 -23.44
C ALA A 233 16.79 -19.08 -23.56
N ARG A 234 17.23 -19.51 -24.74
CA ARG A 234 18.59 -19.95 -25.05
C ARG A 234 19.25 -19.18 -26.20
N ARG A 235 18.75 -17.98 -26.56
CA ARG A 235 19.40 -17.15 -27.58
C ARG A 235 20.83 -16.85 -27.14
N ARG A 236 21.80 -17.17 -27.99
CA ARG A 236 23.21 -16.81 -27.82
C ARG A 236 23.52 -15.60 -28.69
N TRP A 237 24.48 -14.80 -28.25
CA TRP A 237 25.02 -13.68 -29.01
C TRP A 237 25.51 -14.14 -30.38
N ARG A 238 25.23 -13.35 -31.42
CA ARG A 238 25.68 -13.56 -32.80
C ARG A 238 26.37 -12.31 -33.32
N ASP A 239 27.17 -12.45 -34.37
CA ASP A 239 27.92 -11.32 -34.97
C ASP A 239 27.01 -10.16 -35.39
N GLY A 240 25.77 -10.45 -35.81
CA GLY A 240 24.77 -9.44 -36.16
C GLY A 240 24.09 -8.74 -34.98
N ASP A 241 24.30 -9.19 -33.74
CA ASP A 241 23.71 -8.58 -32.55
C ASP A 241 24.56 -7.41 -32.00
N ALA A 242 25.77 -7.19 -32.54
CA ALA A 242 26.68 -6.15 -32.04
C ALA A 242 26.39 -4.76 -32.62
N CYS A 243 26.06 -4.67 -33.91
CA CYS A 243 25.88 -3.40 -34.60
C CYS A 243 24.46 -2.85 -34.40
N HIS A 244 24.37 -1.66 -33.81
CA HIS A 244 23.10 -1.05 -33.41
C HIS A 244 22.78 0.28 -34.08
N VAL A 245 23.81 0.95 -34.59
CA VAL A 245 23.68 2.09 -35.49
C VAL A 245 24.61 1.84 -36.66
N GLU A 246 24.12 1.91 -37.89
CA GLU A 246 24.94 1.79 -39.09
C GLU A 246 24.64 2.94 -40.05
N GLY A 247 25.68 3.72 -40.39
CA GLY A 247 25.52 4.91 -41.24
C GLY A 247 24.49 5.88 -40.70
N GLY A 248 24.47 6.08 -39.37
CA GLY A 248 23.48 6.93 -38.71
C GLY A 248 22.11 6.32 -38.47
N ARG A 249 21.81 5.14 -39.01
CA ARG A 249 20.50 4.51 -38.90
C ARG A 249 20.48 3.54 -37.71
N PRO A 250 19.68 3.81 -36.67
CA PRO A 250 19.58 2.92 -35.53
C PRO A 250 18.71 1.71 -35.84
N THR A 251 19.00 0.60 -35.17
CA THR A 251 18.11 -0.57 -35.11
C THR A 251 16.88 -0.27 -34.25
N MET A 252 15.78 -1.01 -34.46
CA MET A 252 14.58 -0.86 -33.61
C MET A 252 14.88 -1.11 -32.13
N ALA A 253 15.70 -2.12 -31.84
CA ALA A 253 16.13 -2.43 -30.47
C ALA A 253 16.84 -1.24 -29.80
N PHE A 254 17.73 -0.58 -30.54
CA PHE A 254 18.47 0.57 -30.04
C PHE A 254 17.59 1.83 -29.93
N PHE A 255 16.66 2.04 -30.85
CA PHE A 255 15.69 3.13 -30.78
C PHE A 255 14.83 3.03 -29.51
N GLU A 256 14.31 1.84 -29.19
CA GLU A 256 13.52 1.64 -27.98
C GLU A 256 14.34 1.81 -26.70
N LEU A 257 15.60 1.37 -26.72
CA LEU A 257 16.54 1.63 -25.64
C LEU A 257 16.75 3.15 -25.46
N LEU A 258 17.09 3.88 -26.53
CA LEU A 258 17.28 5.33 -26.48
C LEU A 258 16.05 6.04 -25.93
N ARG A 259 14.86 5.66 -26.41
CA ARG A 259 13.60 6.20 -25.91
C ARG A 259 13.46 5.98 -24.40
N MET A 260 13.75 4.78 -23.92
CA MET A 260 13.69 4.47 -22.49
C MET A 260 14.72 5.31 -21.69
N LEU A 261 15.97 5.37 -22.15
CA LEU A 261 17.04 6.12 -21.49
C LEU A 261 16.71 7.62 -21.39
N VAL A 262 16.18 8.21 -22.46
CA VAL A 262 15.84 9.64 -22.51
C VAL A 262 14.52 9.93 -21.77
N ASN A 263 13.41 9.29 -22.16
CA ASN A 263 12.08 9.67 -21.66
C ASN A 263 11.79 9.18 -20.24
N ARG A 264 12.37 8.05 -19.83
CA ARG A 264 12.10 7.45 -18.51
C ARG A 264 13.19 7.75 -17.49
N TYR A 265 14.45 7.69 -17.92
CA TYR A 265 15.60 7.84 -17.02
C TYR A 265 16.31 9.19 -17.13
N HIS A 266 15.90 10.06 -18.06
CA HIS A 266 16.48 11.40 -18.24
C HIS A 266 18.01 11.35 -18.35
N LEU A 267 18.52 10.31 -19.02
CA LEU A 267 19.95 10.05 -19.07
C LEU A 267 20.68 11.13 -19.88
N GLY A 268 21.73 11.71 -19.30
CA GLY A 268 22.45 12.86 -19.85
C GLY A 268 22.09 14.20 -19.20
N GLU A 269 20.99 14.28 -18.43
CA GLU A 269 20.69 15.44 -17.60
C GLU A 269 21.54 15.45 -16.33
N ALA A 270 21.98 16.64 -15.89
CA ALA A 270 22.83 16.78 -14.71
C ALA A 270 22.02 16.57 -13.40
N GLY A 271 22.68 16.02 -12.37
CA GLY A 271 22.14 15.94 -11.01
C GLY A 271 21.40 14.64 -10.65
N ILE A 272 21.35 13.65 -11.54
CA ILE A 272 20.71 12.35 -11.30
C ILE A 272 21.77 11.30 -10.92
N VAL A 273 22.11 11.23 -9.63
CA VAL A 273 23.14 10.32 -9.10
C VAL A 273 22.85 8.84 -9.35
N GLU A 274 21.59 8.44 -9.44
CA GLU A 274 21.18 7.05 -9.68
C GLU A 274 21.51 6.56 -11.10
N ASN A 275 21.86 7.47 -12.01
CA ASN A 275 22.26 7.13 -13.37
C ASN A 275 23.76 6.83 -13.50
N ALA A 276 24.57 7.04 -12.46
CA ALA A 276 26.03 6.98 -12.52
C ALA A 276 26.57 5.68 -13.19
N GLY A 277 26.07 4.51 -12.79
CA GLY A 277 26.52 3.24 -13.38
C GLY A 277 26.14 3.08 -14.86
N LEU A 278 24.99 3.62 -15.28
CA LEU A 278 24.59 3.64 -16.69
C LEU A 278 25.48 4.60 -17.49
N GLU A 279 25.76 5.78 -16.95
CA GLU A 279 26.63 6.77 -17.61
C GLU A 279 28.08 6.29 -17.74
N GLU A 280 28.58 5.56 -16.75
CA GLU A 280 29.90 4.91 -16.80
C GLU A 280 29.97 3.89 -17.94
N LEU A 281 29.04 2.93 -17.97
CA LEU A 281 28.99 1.93 -19.04
C LEU A 281 28.85 2.56 -20.43
N LEU A 282 27.98 3.57 -20.58
CA LEU A 282 27.75 4.23 -21.86
C LEU A 282 28.89 5.20 -22.24
N GLY A 283 29.80 5.51 -21.31
CA GLY A 283 31.07 6.17 -21.58
C GLY A 283 32.09 5.26 -22.28
N GLU A 284 31.96 3.95 -22.10
CA GLU A 284 32.79 2.94 -22.78
C GLU A 284 32.30 2.65 -24.21
N VAL A 285 31.01 2.83 -24.47
CA VAL A 285 30.39 2.61 -25.79
C VAL A 285 30.61 3.85 -26.65
N ARG A 286 31.30 3.72 -27.79
CA ARG A 286 31.72 4.86 -28.63
C ARG A 286 31.20 4.79 -30.04
N PHE A 287 30.84 5.95 -30.59
CA PHE A 287 30.57 6.08 -32.01
C PHE A 287 31.88 5.92 -32.80
N LEU A 288 31.80 5.17 -33.89
CA LEU A 288 32.91 4.80 -34.75
C LEU A 288 32.71 5.43 -36.13
N ASN A 289 33.71 6.20 -36.56
CA ASN A 289 33.78 6.68 -37.94
C ASN A 289 34.51 5.63 -38.79
N VAL A 290 33.77 5.02 -39.72
CA VAL A 290 34.29 3.98 -40.60
C VAL A 290 34.53 4.58 -41.98
N ARG A 291 35.79 4.71 -42.38
CA ARG A 291 36.17 5.11 -43.74
C ARG A 291 36.65 3.88 -44.51
N ARG A 292 35.90 3.49 -45.54
CA ARG A 292 36.30 2.41 -46.45
C ARG A 292 37.23 2.95 -47.54
N GLY A 293 38.51 2.60 -47.48
CA GLY A 293 39.46 2.76 -48.57
C GLY A 293 39.43 1.56 -49.53
N ARG A 294 40.14 1.65 -50.67
CA ARG A 294 40.23 0.55 -51.67
C ARG A 294 40.88 -0.74 -51.13
N GLU A 295 41.71 -0.66 -50.09
CA GLU A 295 42.50 -1.80 -49.57
C GLU A 295 42.41 -2.00 -48.04
N SER A 296 41.77 -1.10 -47.28
CA SER A 296 41.59 -1.26 -45.82
C SER A 296 40.47 -0.38 -45.25
N GLU A 297 39.82 -0.87 -44.20
CA GLU A 297 38.79 -0.17 -43.43
C GLU A 297 39.45 0.55 -42.23
N GLN A 298 39.43 1.89 -42.21
CA GLN A 298 39.94 2.67 -41.09
C GLN A 298 38.80 3.02 -40.14
N VAL A 299 38.89 2.55 -38.90
CA VAL A 299 37.92 2.82 -37.83
C VAL A 299 38.53 3.81 -36.83
N ARG A 300 37.87 4.96 -36.62
CA ARG A 300 38.29 5.96 -35.63
C ARG A 300 37.18 6.22 -34.61
N PRO A 301 37.43 6.07 -33.29
CA PRO A 301 36.45 6.43 -32.27
C PRO A 301 36.22 7.95 -32.25
N ARG A 302 34.97 8.35 -31.98
CA ARG A 302 34.53 9.73 -31.80
C ARG A 302 34.08 9.93 -30.35
N GLU A 303 32.94 10.57 -30.15
CA GLU A 303 32.30 10.72 -28.84
C GLU A 303 31.72 9.39 -28.34
N SER A 304 31.67 9.24 -27.02
CA SER A 304 30.94 8.16 -26.35
C SER A 304 29.43 8.38 -26.42
N LEU A 305 28.65 7.33 -26.25
CA LEU A 305 27.19 7.43 -26.17
C LEU A 305 26.76 8.30 -24.97
N ALA A 306 27.46 8.22 -23.85
CA ALA A 306 27.22 9.10 -22.70
C ALA A 306 27.50 10.58 -23.02
N GLU A 307 28.58 10.90 -23.72
CA GLU A 307 28.89 12.28 -24.16
C GLU A 307 27.84 12.81 -25.14
N TYR A 308 27.42 11.98 -26.09
CA TYR A 308 26.36 12.30 -27.03
C TYR A 308 25.04 12.65 -26.31
N LEU A 309 24.60 11.79 -25.38
CA LEU A 309 23.37 12.01 -24.61
C LEU A 309 23.45 13.29 -23.76
N ARG A 310 24.58 13.55 -23.10
CA ARG A 310 24.82 14.78 -22.34
C ARG A 310 24.79 16.02 -23.23
N SER A 311 25.40 15.96 -24.40
CA SER A 311 25.40 17.07 -25.36
C SER A 311 23.98 17.36 -25.87
N CYS A 312 23.20 16.33 -26.22
CA CYS A 312 21.79 16.51 -26.59
C CYS A 312 20.95 17.09 -25.46
N ALA A 313 21.12 16.61 -24.22
CA ALA A 313 20.41 17.12 -23.04
C ALA A 313 20.79 18.57 -22.71
N GLY A 314 22.04 18.97 -22.97
CA GLY A 314 22.54 20.34 -22.77
C GLY A 314 21.81 21.42 -23.58
N HIS A 315 21.10 21.04 -24.64
CA HIS A 315 20.25 21.94 -25.42
C HIS A 315 18.89 22.25 -24.75
N GLY A 316 18.59 21.64 -23.60
CA GLY A 316 17.38 21.89 -22.82
C GLY A 316 16.09 21.63 -23.62
N GLY A 317 15.22 22.65 -23.75
CA GLY A 317 13.98 22.56 -24.52
C GLY A 317 14.16 22.39 -26.04
N ASP A 318 15.39 22.54 -26.54
CA ASP A 318 15.77 22.30 -27.94
C ASP A 318 16.56 21.00 -28.12
N ASN A 319 16.31 19.99 -27.27
CA ASN A 319 16.99 18.70 -27.36
C ASN A 319 16.74 18.03 -28.73
N PRO A 320 17.77 17.92 -29.61
CA PRO A 320 17.58 17.43 -30.98
C PRO A 320 17.21 15.94 -31.01
N LEU A 321 17.74 15.15 -30.07
CA LEU A 321 17.43 13.73 -29.95
C LEU A 321 15.97 13.52 -29.52
N LEU A 322 15.49 14.30 -28.54
CA LEU A 322 14.11 14.20 -28.08
C LEU A 322 13.12 14.56 -29.19
N ARG A 323 13.38 15.64 -29.95
CA ARG A 323 12.55 16.03 -31.11
C ARG A 323 12.50 14.93 -32.15
N TRP A 324 13.65 14.31 -32.45
CA TRP A 324 13.71 13.20 -33.39
C TRP A 324 12.92 11.99 -32.89
N ILE A 325 13.06 11.59 -31.60
CA ILE A 325 12.28 10.48 -31.02
C ILE A 325 10.77 10.73 -31.19
N ILE A 326 10.29 11.92 -30.82
CA ILE A 326 8.87 12.29 -30.93
C ILE A 326 8.41 12.21 -32.40
N GLY A 327 9.19 12.76 -33.33
CA GLY A 327 8.86 12.73 -34.75
C GLY A 327 8.78 11.30 -35.33
N GLN A 328 9.66 10.40 -34.88
CA GLN A 328 9.62 8.99 -35.28
C GLN A 328 8.39 8.28 -34.69
N GLU A 329 8.06 8.52 -33.41
CA GLU A 329 6.85 7.96 -32.77
C GLU A 329 5.57 8.40 -33.49
N ASP A 330 5.42 9.70 -33.76
CA ASP A 330 4.27 10.24 -34.50
C ASP A 330 4.13 9.63 -35.90
N THR A 331 5.26 9.27 -36.51
CA THR A 331 5.27 8.62 -37.84
C THR A 331 4.90 7.14 -37.73
N MET A 332 5.41 6.43 -36.73
CA MET A 332 5.03 5.03 -36.46
C MET A 332 3.54 4.90 -36.16
N ASP A 333 2.98 5.80 -35.37
CA ASP A 333 1.55 5.81 -35.01
C ASP A 333 0.67 6.03 -36.26
N ARG A 334 1.07 6.94 -37.15
CA ARG A 334 0.39 7.14 -38.45
C ARG A 334 0.42 5.89 -39.35
N HIS A 335 1.42 5.03 -39.20
CA HIS A 335 1.55 3.76 -39.93
C HIS A 335 1.02 2.54 -39.15
N GLY A 336 0.26 2.74 -38.07
CA GLY A 336 -0.38 1.67 -37.31
C GLY A 336 0.56 0.91 -36.36
N GLY A 337 1.67 1.52 -35.96
CA GLY A 337 2.57 1.06 -34.88
C GLY A 337 3.47 -0.13 -35.22
N ALA A 338 3.37 -0.70 -36.42
CA ALA A 338 4.10 -1.90 -36.84
C ALA A 338 5.20 -1.65 -37.89
N ALA A 339 5.42 -0.41 -38.32
CA ALA A 339 6.44 -0.10 -39.32
C ALA A 339 7.85 -0.23 -38.72
N PRO A 340 8.76 -1.01 -39.36
CA PRO A 340 10.18 -1.01 -38.98
C PRO A 340 10.81 0.38 -39.15
N LEU A 341 11.66 0.78 -38.20
CA LEU A 341 12.32 2.10 -38.20
C LEU A 341 13.07 2.40 -39.50
N ALA A 342 13.67 1.37 -40.12
CA ALA A 342 14.38 1.48 -41.39
C ALA A 342 13.49 1.90 -42.58
N GLN A 343 12.17 1.81 -42.45
CA GLN A 343 11.19 2.18 -43.48
C GLN A 343 10.62 3.59 -43.25
N LEU A 344 11.01 4.26 -42.15
CA LEU A 344 10.53 5.59 -41.83
C LEU A 344 11.38 6.67 -42.51
N PRO A 345 10.76 7.79 -42.95
CA PRO A 345 11.49 8.97 -43.40
C PRO A 345 12.35 9.56 -42.27
N ASP A 346 13.54 10.07 -42.62
CA ASP A 346 14.51 10.67 -41.68
C ASP A 346 14.89 9.77 -40.48
N ALA A 347 15.01 8.46 -40.74
CA ALA A 347 15.41 7.46 -39.75
C ALA A 347 16.87 7.60 -39.28
N THR A 348 17.63 8.58 -39.77
CA THR A 348 19.00 8.84 -39.33
C THR A 348 19.00 9.66 -38.04
N GLN A 349 19.75 9.19 -37.04
CA GLN A 349 19.87 9.82 -35.74
C GLN A 349 20.50 11.24 -35.87
N PRO A 350 20.01 12.25 -35.14
CA PRO A 350 20.55 13.61 -35.22
C PRO A 350 21.93 13.71 -34.56
N ALA A 351 22.78 14.58 -35.12
CA ALA A 351 24.04 14.98 -34.49
C ALA A 351 23.78 15.78 -33.20
N SER A 352 24.69 15.64 -32.22
CA SER A 352 24.56 16.29 -30.91
C SER A 352 24.67 17.81 -30.96
N ASP A 353 25.20 18.37 -32.04
CA ASP A 353 25.38 19.79 -32.33
C ASP A 353 24.30 20.36 -33.27
N SER A 354 23.26 19.58 -33.59
CA SER A 354 22.19 19.93 -34.54
C SER A 354 22.65 20.21 -35.98
N SER A 355 23.89 19.87 -36.35
CA SER A 355 24.46 20.12 -37.69
C SER A 355 23.90 19.23 -38.80
N GLY A 356 23.06 18.25 -38.45
CA GLY A 356 22.46 17.29 -39.38
C GLY A 356 22.27 15.93 -38.72
N SER A 357 22.57 14.86 -39.46
CA SER A 357 22.52 13.48 -38.95
C SER A 357 23.91 12.92 -38.69
N ILE A 358 23.99 12.01 -37.71
CA ILE A 358 25.18 11.20 -37.46
C ILE A 358 25.38 10.26 -38.66
N GLU A 359 26.61 10.10 -39.14
CA GLU A 359 26.97 9.10 -40.16
C GLU A 359 27.77 7.91 -39.58
N TYR A 360 27.88 7.85 -38.26
CA TYR A 360 28.73 6.91 -37.55
C TYR A 360 28.09 5.53 -37.34
N ARG A 361 28.93 4.57 -36.98
CA ARG A 361 28.53 3.25 -36.50
C ARG A 361 28.57 3.21 -34.98
N LEU A 362 27.68 2.46 -34.35
CA LEU A 362 27.72 2.17 -32.91
C LEU A 362 27.58 0.67 -32.69
N GLU A 363 28.49 0.10 -31.91
CA GLU A 363 28.51 -1.33 -31.59
C GLU A 363 28.51 -1.55 -30.08
N PHE A 364 27.82 -2.59 -29.63
CA PHE A 364 27.86 -3.09 -28.26
C PHE A 364 28.51 -4.47 -28.24
N THR A 365 29.30 -4.75 -27.21
CA THR A 365 29.76 -6.11 -26.92
C THR A 365 28.71 -6.88 -26.13
N GLU A 366 28.79 -8.22 -26.14
CA GLU A 366 27.91 -9.08 -25.33
C GLU A 366 27.96 -8.71 -23.84
N ALA A 367 29.16 -8.46 -23.32
CA ALA A 367 29.37 -8.05 -21.93
C ALA A 367 28.72 -6.70 -21.62
N GLN A 368 28.85 -5.71 -22.53
CA GLN A 368 28.22 -4.40 -22.35
C GLN A 368 26.69 -4.49 -22.41
N ALA A 369 26.13 -5.26 -23.34
CA ALA A 369 24.67 -5.47 -23.41
C ALA A 369 24.14 -6.19 -22.16
N ALA A 370 24.87 -7.19 -21.65
CA ALA A 370 24.54 -7.87 -20.40
C ALA A 370 24.59 -6.93 -19.19
N ARG A 371 25.66 -6.15 -19.09
CA ARG A 371 25.83 -5.18 -18.01
C ARG A 371 24.74 -4.10 -18.04
N LEU A 372 24.34 -3.65 -19.23
CA LEU A 372 23.26 -2.69 -19.38
C LEU A 372 21.94 -3.24 -18.83
N ARG A 373 21.61 -4.51 -19.10
CA ARG A 373 20.40 -5.15 -18.56
C ARG A 373 20.40 -5.16 -17.02
N GLU A 374 21.52 -5.51 -16.41
CA GLU A 374 21.68 -5.51 -14.95
C GLU A 374 21.49 -4.11 -14.36
N LEU A 375 22.11 -3.09 -14.96
CA LEU A 375 22.01 -1.71 -14.50
C LEU A 375 20.60 -1.14 -14.67
N LEU A 376 19.90 -1.46 -15.76
CA LEU A 376 18.51 -1.09 -15.96
C LEU A 376 17.59 -1.75 -14.91
N LEU A 377 17.81 -3.03 -14.59
CA LEU A 377 17.08 -3.72 -13.54
C LEU A 377 17.33 -3.06 -12.17
N ALA A 378 18.60 -2.80 -11.83
CA ALA A 378 18.96 -2.11 -10.59
C ALA A 378 18.31 -0.72 -10.48
N ARG A 379 18.26 0.04 -11.59
CA ARG A 379 17.62 1.36 -11.64
C ARG A 379 16.13 1.28 -11.34
N VAL A 380 15.41 0.31 -11.91
CA VAL A 380 13.98 0.12 -11.63
C VAL A 380 13.74 -0.34 -10.20
N SER A 381 14.49 -1.33 -9.73
CA SER A 381 14.35 -1.82 -8.36
C SER A 381 14.61 -0.72 -7.32
N GLY A 382 15.59 0.16 -7.57
CA GLY A 382 15.82 1.35 -6.76
C GLY A 382 14.63 2.31 -6.76
N GLN A 383 14.08 2.64 -7.94
CA GLN A 383 12.88 3.50 -8.05
C GLN A 383 11.66 2.90 -7.34
N LEU A 384 11.44 1.59 -7.46
CA LEU A 384 10.34 0.90 -6.79
C LEU A 384 10.51 0.92 -5.28
N THR A 385 11.73 0.71 -4.79
CA THR A 385 12.04 0.75 -3.36
C THR A 385 11.80 2.15 -2.77
N GLU A 386 12.28 3.21 -3.43
CA GLU A 386 12.02 4.59 -2.98
C GLU A 386 10.52 4.90 -2.96
N ARG A 387 9.79 4.54 -4.02
CA ARG A 387 8.33 4.72 -4.05
C ARG A 387 7.63 3.92 -2.96
N ALA A 388 8.08 2.70 -2.66
CA ALA A 388 7.48 1.88 -1.61
C ALA A 388 7.64 2.52 -0.22
N ARG A 389 8.71 3.28 0.03
CA ARG A 389 8.92 4.00 1.31
C ARG A 389 7.90 5.12 1.53
N GLU A 390 7.44 5.74 0.46
CA GLU A 390 6.45 6.83 0.54
C GLU A 390 5.02 6.32 0.69
N VAL A 391 4.78 5.04 0.41
CA VAL A 391 3.44 4.46 0.47
C VAL A 391 3.15 3.98 1.89
N PRO A 392 2.16 4.56 2.58
CA PRO A 392 1.75 4.08 3.90
C PRO A 392 1.08 2.71 3.74
N ILE A 393 1.60 1.72 4.45
CA ILE A 393 1.03 0.37 4.50
C ILE A 393 0.00 0.33 5.63
N PRO A 394 -1.29 0.08 5.34
CA PRO A 394 -2.35 0.01 6.36
C PRO A 394 -2.05 -1.01 7.45
N LYS A 395 -2.39 -0.68 8.70
CA LYS A 395 -2.30 -1.60 9.84
C LYS A 395 -3.12 -2.86 9.62
N PHE A 396 -4.32 -2.73 9.06
CA PHE A 396 -5.21 -3.86 8.80
C PHE A 396 -5.28 -4.18 7.31
N GLN A 397 -4.72 -5.34 6.95
CA GLN A 397 -4.69 -5.90 5.60
C GLN A 397 -5.87 -6.88 5.36
N GLN A 398 -6.15 -7.21 4.09
CA GLN A 398 -7.31 -8.02 3.64
C GLN A 398 -6.94 -9.37 2.99
N GLY A 399 -5.71 -9.83 3.24
CA GLY A 399 -5.22 -11.14 2.82
C GLY A 399 -5.86 -12.30 3.58
N ARG A 400 -5.64 -13.52 3.06
CA ARG A 400 -6.21 -14.75 3.62
C ARG A 400 -5.76 -14.99 5.07
N HIS A 401 -4.54 -14.61 5.40
CA HIS A 401 -3.94 -14.81 6.73
C HIS A 401 -4.12 -13.63 7.68
N ASP A 402 -4.84 -12.58 7.26
CA ASP A 402 -5.05 -11.37 8.07
C ASP A 402 -6.26 -11.54 9.01
N LEU A 403 -6.04 -12.30 10.08
CA LEU A 403 -6.94 -12.43 11.21
C LEU A 403 -6.38 -11.64 12.39
N TYR A 404 -7.26 -11.00 13.14
CA TYR A 404 -6.89 -10.17 14.29
C TYR A 404 -7.63 -10.63 15.53
N GLN A 405 -7.03 -10.41 16.69
CA GLN A 405 -7.60 -10.72 17.99
C GLN A 405 -7.21 -9.65 19.01
N VAL A 406 -8.15 -9.30 19.87
CA VAL A 406 -7.91 -8.40 20.99
C VAL A 406 -7.48 -9.20 22.22
N VAL A 407 -6.40 -8.75 22.86
CA VAL A 407 -5.85 -9.35 24.08
C VAL A 407 -5.83 -8.29 25.18
N PRO A 408 -6.78 -8.34 26.13
CA PRO A 408 -6.76 -7.45 27.27
C PRO A 408 -5.63 -7.76 28.26
N PHE A 409 -5.21 -6.73 28.98
CA PHE A 409 -4.33 -6.82 30.13
C PHE A 409 -4.73 -5.79 31.19
N VAL A 410 -4.36 -6.06 32.43
CA VAL A 410 -4.55 -5.14 33.55
C VAL A 410 -3.31 -5.13 34.43
N ARG A 411 -2.95 -3.94 34.90
CA ARG A 411 -1.93 -3.75 35.93
C ARG A 411 -2.65 -3.45 37.23
N VAL A 412 -2.50 -4.35 38.21
CA VAL A 412 -3.18 -4.28 39.50
C VAL A 412 -2.20 -3.99 40.63
N LEU A 413 -2.63 -3.20 41.59
CA LEU A 413 -1.89 -2.93 42.81
C LEU A 413 -2.09 -4.08 43.81
N ASP A 414 -0.97 -4.54 44.35
CA ASP A 414 -0.96 -5.39 45.54
C ASP A 414 -1.10 -4.56 46.84
N GLY A 415 -1.13 -5.24 47.97
CA GLY A 415 -1.23 -4.63 49.30
C GLY A 415 0.00 -3.82 49.72
N ASP A 416 1.12 -3.96 49.00
CA ASP A 416 2.36 -3.19 49.18
C ASP A 416 2.46 -2.03 48.17
N GLY A 417 1.45 -1.84 47.31
CA GLY A 417 1.40 -0.81 46.28
C GLY A 417 2.23 -1.12 45.02
N ARG A 418 2.68 -2.37 44.82
CA ARG A 418 3.40 -2.80 43.61
C ARG A 418 2.42 -3.19 42.52
N GLU A 419 2.77 -2.86 41.28
CA GLU A 419 1.98 -3.21 40.11
C GLU A 419 2.31 -4.63 39.61
N HIS A 420 1.29 -5.45 39.43
CA HIS A 420 1.37 -6.76 38.79
C HIS A 420 0.59 -6.79 37.48
N LEU A 421 1.20 -7.37 36.44
CA LEU A 421 0.57 -7.52 35.14
C LEU A 421 -0.24 -8.81 35.07
N VAL A 422 -1.51 -8.71 34.67
CA VAL A 422 -2.39 -9.84 34.41
C VAL A 422 -2.88 -9.76 32.97
N TRP A 423 -2.46 -10.73 32.16
CA TRP A 423 -2.90 -10.89 30.77
C TRP A 423 -4.15 -11.76 30.67
N ALA A 424 -4.96 -11.53 29.63
CA ALA A 424 -6.01 -12.45 29.23
C ALA A 424 -5.41 -13.75 28.69
N THR A 425 -5.81 -14.88 29.27
CA THR A 425 -5.55 -16.23 28.75
C THR A 425 -6.31 -16.47 27.44
N ALA A 426 -5.98 -17.54 26.70
CA ALA A 426 -6.57 -17.83 25.39
C ALA A 426 -8.11 -17.77 25.36
N GLY A 427 -8.78 -18.31 26.38
CA GLY A 427 -10.25 -18.29 26.49
C GLY A 427 -10.86 -16.96 26.96
N GLN A 428 -10.04 -15.97 27.30
CA GLN A 428 -10.46 -14.64 27.77
C GLN A 428 -10.28 -13.55 26.69
N ARG A 429 -9.61 -13.88 25.58
CA ARG A 429 -9.38 -12.97 24.45
C ARG A 429 -10.67 -12.78 23.64
N SER A 430 -10.70 -11.80 22.74
CA SER A 430 -11.86 -11.65 21.85
C SER A 430 -11.95 -12.84 20.88
N ARG A 431 -13.11 -12.99 20.23
CA ARG A 431 -13.15 -13.77 18.98
C ARG A 431 -12.19 -13.19 17.95
N ARG A 432 -11.72 -14.05 17.04
CA ARG A 432 -10.93 -13.60 15.89
C ARG A 432 -11.84 -12.85 14.91
N PHE A 433 -11.32 -11.77 14.34
CA PHE A 433 -12.05 -10.94 13.39
C PHE A 433 -11.15 -10.49 12.24
N ARG A 434 -11.78 -10.05 11.16
CA ARG A 434 -11.15 -9.40 10.01
C ARG A 434 -11.58 -7.94 9.98
N VAL A 435 -10.92 -7.14 9.16
CA VAL A 435 -11.25 -5.72 8.98
C VAL A 435 -11.49 -5.45 7.50
N ALA A 436 -12.63 -4.83 7.19
CA ALA A 436 -13.02 -4.48 5.83
C ALA A 436 -12.05 -3.46 5.21
N ALA A 437 -11.89 -3.51 3.89
CA ALA A 437 -11.21 -2.45 3.16
C ALA A 437 -12.07 -1.17 3.11
N PRO A 438 -11.49 0.03 2.94
CA PRO A 438 -12.25 1.28 2.83
C PRO A 438 -13.37 1.27 1.76
N PHE A 439 -13.14 0.60 0.63
CA PHE A 439 -14.11 0.50 -0.49
C PHE A 439 -14.72 -0.89 -0.63
N ASP A 440 -14.75 -1.66 0.46
CA ASP A 440 -15.40 -2.98 0.46
C ASP A 440 -16.90 -2.82 0.18
N PRO A 441 -17.45 -3.50 -0.85
CA PRO A 441 -18.84 -3.31 -1.27
C PRO A 441 -19.86 -3.76 -0.21
N GLU A 442 -19.54 -4.80 0.55
CA GLU A 442 -20.40 -5.35 1.61
C GLU A 442 -20.33 -4.51 2.91
N ALA A 443 -19.24 -3.76 3.06
CA ALA A 443 -19.07 -2.82 4.17
C ALA A 443 -19.60 -1.41 3.87
N SER A 444 -19.55 -1.00 2.60
CA SER A 444 -19.87 0.35 2.16
C SER A 444 -21.34 0.68 2.38
N ARG A 445 -21.59 1.91 2.83
CA ARG A 445 -22.93 2.47 2.97
C ARG A 445 -23.08 3.71 2.09
N PRO A 446 -24.28 4.02 1.57
CA PRO A 446 -24.52 5.27 0.86
C PRO A 446 -24.13 6.46 1.74
N ALA A 447 -23.10 7.21 1.33
CA ALA A 447 -22.62 8.39 2.01
C ALA A 447 -22.72 9.60 1.08
N VAL A 448 -23.24 10.71 1.59
CA VAL A 448 -23.24 11.98 0.85
C VAL A 448 -21.84 12.57 0.95
N ILE A 449 -21.05 12.41 -0.10
CA ILE A 449 -19.76 13.10 -0.24
C ILE A 449 -20.05 14.50 -0.76
N GLN A 450 -19.73 15.53 0.04
CA GLN A 450 -19.80 16.91 -0.43
C GLN A 450 -18.70 17.13 -1.47
N MET A 451 -19.09 17.48 -2.69
CA MET A 451 -18.13 17.73 -3.77
C MET A 451 -17.35 19.03 -3.48
N PRO A 452 -16.01 19.00 -3.46
CA PRO A 452 -15.21 20.21 -3.28
C PRO A 452 -15.42 21.19 -4.43
N GLY A 453 -15.34 22.48 -4.14
CA GLY A 453 -15.36 23.51 -5.18
C GLY A 453 -14.10 23.48 -6.05
N LEU A 454 -14.15 24.11 -7.22
CA LEU A 454 -13.03 24.17 -8.18
C LEU A 454 -11.73 24.75 -7.59
N ALA A 455 -11.84 25.71 -6.67
CA ALA A 455 -10.68 26.29 -5.98
C ALA A 455 -10.02 25.31 -5.01
N ASP A 456 -10.83 24.53 -4.28
CA ASP A 456 -10.34 23.50 -3.36
C ASP A 456 -9.74 22.31 -4.10
N LEU A 457 -10.32 21.94 -5.24
CA LEU A 457 -9.73 20.97 -6.17
C LEU A 457 -8.33 21.42 -6.58
N LYS A 458 -8.19 22.63 -7.16
CA LYS A 458 -6.88 23.18 -7.58
C LYS A 458 -5.83 23.17 -6.48
N ARG A 459 -6.22 23.51 -5.25
CA ARG A 459 -5.34 23.48 -4.07
C ARG A 459 -5.02 22.05 -3.61
N GLY A 460 -5.97 21.13 -3.70
CA GLY A 460 -5.80 19.72 -3.35
C GLY A 460 -4.96 18.93 -4.35
N LEU A 461 -4.90 19.36 -5.62
CA LEU A 461 -4.11 18.70 -6.67
C LEU A 461 -2.61 18.63 -6.35
N ALA A 462 -2.09 19.62 -5.63
CA ALA A 462 -0.68 19.65 -5.22
C ALA A 462 -0.31 18.56 -4.20
N LYS A 463 -1.30 17.90 -3.58
CA LYS A 463 -1.07 16.94 -2.47
C LYS A 463 -1.03 15.47 -2.90
N GLY A 464 -1.47 15.13 -4.12
CA GLY A 464 -1.43 13.77 -4.68
C GLY A 464 -2.33 12.75 -3.96
N VAL A 465 -2.85 11.75 -4.70
CA VAL A 465 -3.52 10.58 -4.11
C VAL A 465 -2.95 9.34 -4.80
N SER A 466 -2.32 8.47 -4.04
CA SER A 466 -1.78 7.20 -4.53
C SER A 466 -2.78 6.08 -4.25
N MET A 467 -3.15 5.33 -5.28
CA MET A 467 -4.02 4.16 -5.15
C MET A 467 -3.24 2.90 -5.50
N ILE A 468 -3.28 1.92 -4.59
CA ILE A 468 -2.77 0.58 -4.87
C ILE A 468 -3.84 -0.14 -5.67
N THR A 469 -3.51 -0.54 -6.91
CA THR A 469 -4.45 -1.21 -7.79
C THR A 469 -4.17 -2.72 -7.78
N PRO A 470 -5.17 -3.54 -7.40
CA PRO A 470 -5.03 -5.00 -7.46
C PRO A 470 -4.80 -5.50 -8.91
N ALA A 471 -4.16 -6.66 -9.04
CA ALA A 471 -3.71 -7.19 -10.33
C ALA A 471 -4.83 -7.42 -11.35
N ASP A 472 -6.01 -7.85 -10.88
CA ASP A 472 -7.22 -8.05 -11.70
C ASP A 472 -7.74 -6.74 -12.30
N THR A 473 -7.81 -5.70 -11.48
CA THR A 473 -8.23 -4.35 -11.88
C THR A 473 -7.24 -3.75 -12.86
N PHE A 474 -5.94 -3.96 -12.62
CA PHE A 474 -4.90 -3.52 -13.55
C PHE A 474 -4.97 -4.26 -14.89
N ASN A 475 -5.13 -5.59 -14.88
CA ASN A 475 -5.27 -6.39 -16.11
C ASN A 475 -6.50 -5.97 -16.93
N LEU A 476 -7.59 -5.56 -16.27
CA LEU A 476 -8.76 -4.98 -16.93
C LEU A 476 -8.40 -3.63 -17.59
N ILE A 477 -7.74 -2.73 -16.86
CA ILE A 477 -7.29 -1.43 -17.37
C ILE A 477 -6.34 -1.59 -18.57
N ASP A 478 -5.41 -2.54 -18.51
CA ASP A 478 -4.46 -2.82 -19.58
C ASP A 478 -5.16 -3.37 -20.84
N ARG A 479 -6.16 -4.25 -20.66
CA ARG A 479 -7.00 -4.75 -21.77
C ARG A 479 -7.86 -3.65 -22.39
N ILE A 480 -8.35 -2.70 -21.59
CA ILE A 480 -9.14 -1.55 -22.08
C ILE A 480 -8.30 -0.64 -23.00
N LYS A 481 -6.97 -0.66 -22.89
CA LYS A 481 -6.07 0.09 -23.80
C LYS A 481 -5.93 -0.53 -25.19
N PHE A 482 -6.46 -1.74 -25.44
CA PHE A 482 -6.46 -2.36 -26.77
C PHE A 482 -7.88 -2.56 -27.31
N LYS A 483 -8.26 -1.68 -28.27
CA LYS A 483 -9.29 -1.86 -29.31
C LYS A 483 -10.69 -2.37 -28.87
N LYS A 484 -11.65 -1.43 -28.96
CA LYS A 484 -13.13 -1.55 -28.95
C LYS A 484 -13.77 -1.71 -27.56
N GLY A 485 -14.85 -0.94 -27.39
CA GLY A 485 -15.55 -0.71 -26.12
C GLY A 485 -16.05 -1.98 -25.44
N VAL A 486 -16.20 -1.86 -24.12
CA VAL A 486 -16.55 -2.93 -23.19
C VAL A 486 -18.04 -3.30 -23.32
N THR A 487 -18.34 -4.56 -23.64
CA THR A 487 -19.64 -5.19 -23.37
C THR A 487 -19.60 -5.91 -22.02
N ALA A 488 -20.75 -6.05 -21.38
CA ALA A 488 -20.92 -6.53 -20.00
C ALA A 488 -20.45 -7.98 -19.75
N ASP A 489 -20.10 -8.74 -20.80
CA ASP A 489 -19.62 -10.14 -20.71
C ASP A 489 -18.09 -10.27 -20.64
N ALA A 490 -17.34 -9.17 -20.46
CA ALA A 490 -15.87 -9.20 -20.41
C ALA A 490 -15.28 -9.50 -19.01
N VAL A 491 -16.11 -9.79 -18.01
CA VAL A 491 -15.67 -10.16 -16.66
C VAL A 491 -15.69 -11.70 -16.54
N PRO A 492 -14.55 -12.38 -16.41
CA PRO A 492 -14.55 -13.81 -16.14
C PRO A 492 -15.00 -14.09 -14.70
N ASP A 493 -15.90 -15.05 -14.51
CA ASP A 493 -16.42 -15.52 -13.22
C ASP A 493 -15.37 -16.23 -12.32
N SER A 494 -14.10 -16.24 -12.71
CA SER A 494 -13.04 -16.89 -11.92
C SER A 494 -11.73 -16.11 -11.97
N ALA A 495 -11.17 -15.90 -10.78
CA ALA A 495 -9.85 -15.30 -10.60
C ALA A 495 -8.78 -16.17 -11.27
N PRO A 496 -7.89 -15.61 -12.12
CA PRO A 496 -6.75 -16.36 -12.62
C PRO A 496 -5.83 -16.75 -11.46
N PRO A 497 -5.19 -17.93 -11.52
CA PRO A 497 -4.32 -18.39 -10.45
C PRO A 497 -3.09 -17.48 -10.33
N GLY A 498 -3.00 -16.73 -9.22
CA GLY A 498 -1.72 -16.30 -8.65
C GLY A 498 -0.93 -15.19 -9.36
N GLY A 499 -1.57 -14.10 -9.77
CA GLY A 499 -0.84 -12.88 -10.12
C GLY A 499 -0.38 -12.13 -8.86
N THR A 500 0.89 -12.26 -8.46
CA THR A 500 1.47 -11.64 -7.24
C THR A 500 1.88 -10.16 -7.44
N LEU A 501 1.76 -9.62 -8.65
CA LEU A 501 2.17 -8.25 -8.95
C LEU A 501 1.06 -7.24 -8.61
N GLN A 502 1.26 -6.47 -7.53
CA GLN A 502 0.47 -5.27 -7.24
C GLN A 502 1.09 -4.07 -7.97
N TRP A 503 0.24 -3.25 -8.61
CA TRP A 503 0.70 -2.08 -9.36
C TRP A 503 0.32 -0.79 -8.63
N ILE A 504 1.30 0.09 -8.45
CA ILE A 504 1.06 1.45 -8.00
C ILE A 504 0.86 2.31 -9.24
N CYS A 505 -0.38 2.72 -9.48
CA CYS A 505 -0.73 3.60 -10.58
C CYS A 505 -0.93 5.01 -10.03
N SER A 506 0.12 5.84 -10.08
CA SER A 506 0.00 7.28 -9.81
C SER A 506 -0.43 7.99 -11.10
N PHE A 507 -1.74 8.00 -11.39
CA PHE A 507 -2.28 8.86 -12.44
C PHE A 507 -2.82 10.14 -11.82
N SER A 508 -2.51 11.28 -12.42
CA SER A 508 -3.24 12.51 -12.16
C SER A 508 -4.68 12.31 -12.60
N LEU A 509 -5.54 11.92 -11.65
CA LEU A 509 -7.00 11.89 -11.80
C LEU A 509 -7.53 13.14 -12.52
N PRO A 510 -7.03 14.37 -12.27
CA PRO A 510 -7.42 15.57 -13.02
C PRO A 510 -7.15 15.50 -14.53
N VAL A 511 -6.00 15.00 -14.96
CA VAL A 511 -5.68 14.91 -16.39
C VAL A 511 -6.57 13.88 -17.07
N VAL A 512 -6.76 12.72 -16.45
CA VAL A 512 -7.63 11.67 -16.98
C VAL A 512 -9.09 12.12 -17.01
N THR A 513 -9.58 12.74 -15.93
CA THR A 513 -10.97 13.26 -15.86
C THR A 513 -11.19 14.44 -16.80
N LEU A 514 -10.20 15.31 -17.01
CA LEU A 514 -10.29 16.42 -17.97
C LEU A 514 -10.34 15.88 -19.40
N VAL A 515 -9.46 14.94 -19.76
CA VAL A 515 -9.47 14.28 -21.07
C VAL A 515 -10.78 13.53 -21.28
N ALA A 516 -11.25 12.78 -20.28
CA ALA A 516 -12.51 12.05 -20.34
C ALA A 516 -13.73 12.98 -20.44
N MET A 517 -13.75 14.10 -19.71
CA MET A 517 -14.86 15.06 -19.75
C MET A 517 -14.88 15.81 -21.09
N ILE A 518 -13.71 16.16 -21.64
CA ILE A 518 -13.60 16.75 -22.99
C ILE A 518 -14.05 15.75 -24.05
N LEU A 519 -13.59 14.49 -24.00
CA LEU A 519 -14.01 13.44 -24.93
C LEU A 519 -15.51 13.15 -24.82
N LEU A 520 -16.06 13.09 -23.61
CA LEU A 520 -17.49 12.92 -23.37
C LEU A 520 -18.29 14.08 -23.97
N MET A 521 -17.84 15.33 -23.77
CA MET A 521 -18.53 16.50 -24.29
C MET A 521 -18.46 16.59 -25.82
N ILE A 522 -17.33 16.18 -26.42
CA ILE A 522 -17.18 16.03 -27.86
C ILE A 522 -18.11 14.93 -28.39
N MET A 523 -18.16 13.77 -27.74
CA MET A 523 -19.01 12.65 -28.13
C MET A 523 -20.51 13.00 -28.04
N VAL A 524 -20.94 13.66 -26.96
CA VAL A 524 -22.32 14.13 -26.77
C VAL A 524 -22.67 15.18 -27.82
N SER A 525 -21.75 16.09 -28.15
CA SER A 525 -21.95 17.09 -29.19
C SER A 525 -22.05 16.46 -30.59
N LEU A 526 -21.23 15.45 -30.89
CA LEU A 526 -21.28 14.71 -32.16
C LEU A 526 -22.55 13.86 -32.30
N LEU A 527 -22.98 13.15 -31.24
CA LEU A 527 -24.24 12.41 -31.26
C LEU A 527 -25.47 13.33 -31.31
N ASN A 528 -25.40 14.53 -30.73
CA ASN A 528 -26.50 15.50 -30.82
C ASN A 528 -26.72 16.04 -32.24
N ILE A 529 -25.67 16.09 -33.07
CA ILE A 529 -25.77 16.45 -34.50
C ILE A 529 -26.51 15.37 -35.29
N LEU A 530 -26.39 14.09 -34.90
CA LEU A 530 -26.97 12.95 -35.64
C LEU A 530 -28.34 12.49 -35.10
N PHE A 531 -28.63 12.66 -33.80
CA PHE A 531 -29.78 12.01 -33.13
C PHE A 531 -30.74 12.93 -32.34
N TRP A 532 -30.47 14.24 -32.20
CA TRP A 532 -31.42 15.23 -31.60
C TRP A 532 -32.13 14.80 -30.29
N TRP A 533 -31.47 13.99 -29.46
CA TRP A 533 -32.03 13.31 -28.27
C TRP A 533 -31.88 14.05 -26.92
N LEU A 534 -31.45 15.31 -26.92
CA LEU A 534 -31.18 16.13 -25.72
C LEU A 534 -32.27 16.13 -24.61
N PRO A 535 -33.58 15.92 -24.89
CA PRO A 535 -34.59 15.85 -23.83
C PRO A 535 -34.47 14.64 -22.89
N TRP A 536 -33.83 13.54 -23.29
CA TRP A 536 -33.81 12.28 -22.53
C TRP A 536 -32.62 12.11 -21.57
N VAL A 537 -31.56 12.92 -21.70
CA VAL A 537 -30.36 12.87 -20.83
C VAL A 537 -30.48 13.83 -19.64
N ARG A 538 -31.36 14.84 -19.71
CA ARG A 538 -31.42 15.96 -18.75
C ARG A 538 -32.57 15.85 -17.75
N ILE A 539 -32.71 14.71 -17.07
CA ILE A 539 -33.57 14.61 -15.89
C ILE A 539 -32.76 15.06 -14.67
N CYS A 540 -32.60 16.38 -14.52
CA CYS A 540 -32.12 17.00 -13.28
C CYS A 540 -33.37 17.44 -12.48
N LEU A 541 -33.78 16.62 -11.51
CA LEU A 541 -34.85 17.01 -10.57
C LEU A 541 -34.30 18.06 -9.59
N PRO A 542 -34.88 19.28 -9.52
CA PRO A 542 -34.43 20.30 -8.58
C PRO A 542 -34.74 19.86 -7.14
N PHE A 543 -33.70 19.72 -6.31
CA PHE A 543 -33.83 19.38 -4.89
C PHE A 543 -33.74 20.66 -4.04
N PRO A 544 -34.73 20.97 -3.19
CA PRO A 544 -34.71 22.18 -2.36
C PRO A 544 -33.62 22.10 -1.28
N LYS A 545 -33.04 23.25 -0.95
CA LYS A 545 -32.02 23.37 0.11
C LYS A 545 -32.63 22.95 1.47
N LEU A 546 -31.98 21.99 2.13
CA LEU A 546 -32.28 21.65 3.52
C LEU A 546 -32.00 22.88 4.41
N LYS A 547 -32.96 23.27 5.25
CA LYS A 547 -32.71 24.24 6.33
C LYS A 547 -31.71 23.60 7.29
N ARG A 548 -30.63 24.33 7.61
CA ARG A 548 -29.67 23.95 8.65
C ARG A 548 -30.33 23.99 10.02
#